data_AF-A0A960WUN8-F1
#
_entry.id   AF-A0A960WUN8-F1
#
_cell.length_a   1.000
_cell.length_b   1.000
_cell.length_c   1.000
_cell.angle_alpha   90.00
_cell.angle_beta   90.00
_cell.angle_gamma   90.00
#
_symmetry.space_group_name_H-M   'P 1'
#
loop_
_entity.id
_entity.type
_entity.pdbx_description
1 polymer ?
#
loop_
_entity_poly.entity_id
_entity_poly.type
_entity_poly.pdbx_seq_one_letter_code
_entity_poly.pdbx_strand_id
1 'polypeptide(L)'
;MIEAWIGDVIGTTVAHYADNKSGQRHLQTGVAWTAWQRTFGHAALSDWPHLLNSLMRFAGYAGSQSEWIAHAFASMSYEDRFAEDESERFSPDPSRESEISAEFLTTKMHAMQRRLSEWIEAIVHWSVHWKAAVVPIAFRQGEEQRELVDLGLIQKCYIHLSDEGRKWWQFRHEDLAHRFAGSPDWSILGQAQSFEKFGALSRPDIDELTIHWWPLLTRHEWTDRDMCGLIRNVVKNPSAYPLREDKEFADYRKKALGLVKIKDRRGKSAPDGLPKGWKVAYAKIGRLSE
;
A
#
# COMPACT_ATOMS: atom_id res chain seq x y z
N MET A 1 -18.36 0.62 4.22
CA MET A 1 -17.68 1.88 3.80
C MET A 1 -16.17 1.73 3.79
N ILE A 2 -15.52 1.31 4.88
CA ILE A 2 -14.05 1.10 4.91
C ILE A 2 -13.60 0.13 3.81
N GLU A 3 -14.26 -1.03 3.70
CA GLU A 3 -13.98 -2.01 2.65
C GLU A 3 -14.23 -1.47 1.23
N ALA A 4 -15.20 -0.57 1.06
CA ALA A 4 -15.47 0.07 -0.23
C ALA A 4 -14.36 1.04 -0.62
N TRP A 5 -13.87 1.82 0.35
CA TRP A 5 -12.70 2.67 0.16
C TRP A 5 -11.47 1.86 -0.23
N ILE A 6 -11.12 0.82 0.54
CA ILE A 6 -9.96 -0.03 0.24
C ILE A 6 -10.15 -0.76 -1.10
N GLY A 7 -11.36 -1.26 -1.36
CA GLY A 7 -11.73 -1.91 -2.62
C GLY A 7 -11.46 -1.04 -3.85
N ASP A 8 -11.80 0.26 -3.79
CA ASP A 8 -11.53 1.22 -4.88
C ASP A 8 -10.02 1.39 -5.12
N VAL A 9 -9.23 1.44 -4.05
CA VAL A 9 -7.75 1.51 -4.15
C VAL A 9 -7.18 0.24 -4.76
N ILE A 10 -7.63 -0.94 -4.32
CA ILE A 10 -7.22 -2.23 -4.89
C ILE A 10 -7.59 -2.27 -6.37
N GLY A 11 -8.85 -2.02 -6.72
CA GLY A 11 -9.36 -2.10 -8.08
C GLY A 11 -8.57 -1.21 -9.04
N THR A 12 -8.36 0.05 -8.65
CA THR A 12 -7.56 1.00 -9.44
C THR A 12 -6.11 0.52 -9.61
N THR A 13 -5.48 0.03 -8.54
CA THR A 13 -4.10 -0.47 -8.59
C THR A 13 -3.98 -1.72 -9.47
N VAL A 14 -4.93 -2.66 -9.35
CA VAL A 14 -4.99 -3.88 -10.16
C VAL A 14 -5.20 -3.55 -11.65
N ALA A 15 -6.12 -2.63 -11.96
CA ALA A 15 -6.33 -2.15 -13.32
C ALA A 15 -5.03 -1.57 -13.90
N HIS A 16 -4.30 -0.76 -13.14
CA HIS A 16 -3.00 -0.26 -13.58
C HIS A 16 -2.00 -1.37 -13.90
N TYR A 17 -1.94 -2.44 -13.10
CA TYR A 17 -1.05 -3.57 -13.36
C TYR A 17 -1.44 -4.41 -14.58
N ALA A 18 -2.74 -4.60 -14.77
CA ALA A 18 -3.28 -5.42 -15.84
C ALA A 18 -3.26 -4.71 -17.20
N ASP A 19 -3.60 -3.42 -17.22
CA ASP A 19 -3.82 -2.70 -18.48
C ASP A 19 -2.55 -2.00 -18.98
N ASN A 20 -1.59 -1.69 -18.08
CA ASN A 20 -0.37 -1.00 -18.45
C ASN A 20 0.87 -1.90 -18.38
N LYS A 21 1.68 -1.83 -19.44
CA LYS A 21 3.00 -2.47 -19.48
C LYS A 21 3.97 -1.79 -18.51
N SER A 22 5.05 -2.50 -18.16
CA SER A 22 6.18 -1.89 -17.44
C SER A 22 6.66 -0.62 -18.15
N GLY A 23 6.95 0.43 -17.39
CA GLY A 23 7.30 1.75 -17.93
C GLY A 23 6.13 2.69 -18.18
N GLN A 24 4.90 2.19 -18.26
CA GLN A 24 3.69 3.01 -18.46
C GLN A 24 2.84 3.14 -17.18
N ARG A 25 3.13 2.35 -16.15
CA ARG A 25 2.45 2.43 -14.85
C ARG A 25 2.80 3.72 -14.13
N HIS A 26 1.80 4.29 -13.46
CA HIS A 26 1.95 5.42 -12.57
C HIS A 26 1.15 5.16 -11.30
N LEU A 27 1.85 4.76 -10.23
CA LEU A 27 1.29 4.27 -8.98
C LEU A 27 1.71 5.15 -7.82
N GLN A 28 0.95 5.07 -6.72
CA GLN A 28 1.11 5.95 -5.55
C GLN A 28 0.95 7.43 -5.93
N THR A 29 -0.15 7.75 -6.60
CA THR A 29 -0.48 9.07 -7.14
C THR A 29 -1.51 9.83 -6.30
N GLY A 30 -1.94 9.25 -5.18
CA GLY A 30 -2.98 9.82 -4.31
C GLY A 30 -4.36 9.22 -4.57
N VAL A 31 -4.44 8.10 -5.27
CA VAL A 31 -5.69 7.37 -5.52
C VAL A 31 -6.40 7.05 -4.21
N ALA A 32 -5.65 6.62 -3.19
CA ALA A 32 -6.25 6.29 -1.90
C ALA A 32 -6.89 7.50 -1.22
N TRP A 33 -6.27 8.68 -1.36
CA TRP A 33 -6.84 9.91 -0.81
C TRP A 33 -8.09 10.34 -1.59
N THR A 34 -8.08 10.26 -2.91
CA THR A 34 -9.28 10.56 -3.72
C THR A 34 -10.43 9.59 -3.40
N ALA A 35 -10.15 8.30 -3.25
CA ALA A 35 -11.13 7.30 -2.85
C ALA A 35 -11.66 7.54 -1.43
N TRP A 36 -10.79 8.00 -0.52
CA TRP A 36 -11.17 8.42 0.83
C TRP A 36 -12.15 9.60 0.78
N GLN A 37 -11.81 10.65 0.04
CA GLN A 37 -12.68 11.83 -0.12
C GLN A 37 -14.04 11.48 -0.72
N ARG A 38 -14.10 10.55 -1.69
CA ARG A 38 -15.37 10.08 -2.26
C ARG A 38 -16.23 9.34 -1.24
N THR A 39 -15.60 8.54 -0.38
CA THR A 39 -16.31 7.68 0.58
C THR A 39 -16.70 8.42 1.86
N PHE A 40 -15.81 9.28 2.37
CA PHE A 40 -15.91 9.90 3.69
C PHE A 40 -15.82 11.43 3.67
N GLY A 41 -15.56 12.06 2.52
CA GLY A 41 -15.35 13.52 2.42
C GLY A 41 -16.59 14.36 2.73
N HIS A 42 -17.75 13.74 2.84
CA HIS A 42 -19.01 14.38 3.26
C HIS A 42 -19.28 14.26 4.77
N ALA A 43 -18.42 13.58 5.53
CA ALA A 43 -18.59 13.44 6.98
C ALA A 43 -18.41 14.79 7.68
N ALA A 44 -19.36 15.17 8.55
CA ALA A 44 -19.25 16.39 9.33
C ALA A 44 -18.14 16.25 10.36
N LEU A 45 -17.48 17.35 10.78
CA LEU A 45 -16.38 17.31 11.75
C LEU A 45 -16.72 16.56 13.05
N SER A 46 -17.98 16.60 13.48
CA SER A 46 -18.49 15.84 14.64
C SER A 46 -18.41 14.32 14.48
N ASP A 47 -18.40 13.80 13.25
CA ASP A 47 -18.39 12.36 12.95
C ASP A 47 -16.98 11.76 12.96
N TRP A 48 -15.95 12.61 12.99
CA TRP A 48 -14.56 12.20 12.82
C TRP A 48 -14.04 11.29 13.93
N PRO A 49 -14.34 11.54 15.22
CA PRO A 49 -13.97 10.61 16.28
C PRO A 49 -14.57 9.21 16.05
N HIS A 50 -15.81 9.13 15.56
CA HIS A 50 -16.47 7.86 15.26
C HIS A 50 -15.83 7.16 14.05
N LEU A 51 -15.45 7.92 13.02
CA LEU A 51 -14.76 7.38 11.86
C LEU A 51 -13.38 6.82 12.21
N LEU A 52 -12.59 7.56 13.01
CA LEU A 52 -11.29 7.10 13.49
C LEU A 52 -11.43 5.85 14.37
N ASN A 53 -12.38 5.84 15.31
CA ASN A 53 -12.66 4.67 16.13
C ASN A 53 -13.09 3.46 15.27
N SER A 54 -13.88 3.69 14.23
CA SER A 54 -14.29 2.63 13.30
C SER A 54 -13.10 2.05 12.53
N LEU A 55 -12.16 2.89 12.09
CA LEU A 55 -10.91 2.43 11.46
C LEU A 55 -10.03 1.63 12.43
N MET A 56 -9.86 2.12 13.67
CA MET A 56 -9.06 1.41 14.67
C MET A 56 -9.67 0.06 15.05
N ARG A 57 -11.00 0.01 15.22
CA ARG A 57 -11.71 -1.26 15.43
C ARG A 57 -11.58 -2.16 14.20
N PHE A 58 -11.69 -1.59 13.01
CA PHE A 58 -11.55 -2.36 11.78
C PHE A 58 -10.18 -3.05 11.69
N ALA A 59 -9.11 -2.32 12.04
CA ALA A 59 -7.73 -2.82 12.10
C ALA A 59 -7.51 -3.96 13.12
N GLY A 60 -8.46 -4.17 14.04
CA GLY A 60 -8.43 -5.27 15.01
C GLY A 60 -9.15 -6.54 14.54
N TYR A 61 -9.83 -6.54 13.39
CA TYR A 61 -10.48 -7.74 12.85
C TYR A 61 -9.49 -8.66 12.13
N ALA A 62 -9.85 -9.92 11.97
CA ALA A 62 -9.14 -10.83 11.08
C ALA A 62 -9.44 -10.49 9.61
N GLY A 63 -8.41 -10.47 8.78
CA GLY A 63 -8.55 -10.29 7.33
C GLY A 63 -7.49 -9.38 6.73
N SER A 64 -7.20 -9.58 5.44
CA SER A 64 -6.12 -8.87 4.74
C SER A 64 -6.30 -7.35 4.73
N GLN A 65 -7.52 -6.85 4.51
CA GLN A 65 -7.78 -5.42 4.50
C GLN A 65 -7.62 -4.79 5.90
N SER A 66 -7.99 -5.52 6.95
CA SER A 66 -7.78 -5.10 8.34
C SER A 66 -6.28 -4.98 8.65
N GLU A 67 -5.50 -6.00 8.28
CA GLU A 67 -4.04 -6.00 8.42
C GLU A 67 -3.39 -4.82 7.70
N TRP A 68 -3.89 -4.43 6.52
CA TRP A 68 -3.38 -3.27 5.81
C TRP A 68 -3.64 -1.96 6.55
N ILE A 69 -4.81 -1.80 7.17
CA ILE A 69 -5.08 -0.64 8.03
C ILE A 69 -4.18 -0.67 9.27
N ALA A 70 -4.02 -1.82 9.91
CA ALA A 70 -3.12 -1.97 11.06
C ALA A 70 -1.67 -1.58 10.70
N HIS A 71 -1.17 -2.05 9.55
CA HIS A 71 0.15 -1.70 9.04
C HIS A 71 0.28 -0.22 8.70
N ALA A 72 -0.77 0.41 8.17
CA ALA A 72 -0.77 1.84 7.89
C ALA A 72 -0.72 2.66 9.20
N PHE A 73 -1.51 2.30 10.22
CA PHE A 73 -1.43 2.94 11.53
C PHE A 73 -0.07 2.74 12.21
N ALA A 74 0.51 1.54 12.15
CA ALA A 74 1.86 1.30 12.65
C ALA A 74 2.90 2.17 11.92
N SER A 75 2.74 2.38 10.61
CA SER A 75 3.62 3.26 9.84
C SER A 75 3.52 4.72 10.30
N MET A 76 2.29 5.16 10.59
CA MET A 76 2.05 6.51 11.11
C MET A 76 2.55 6.70 12.53
N SER A 77 2.48 5.68 13.39
CA SER A 77 3.02 5.77 14.74
C SER A 77 4.54 5.94 14.72
N TYR A 78 5.24 5.31 13.77
CA TYR A 78 6.67 5.59 13.55
C TYR A 78 6.93 7.01 13.07
N GLU A 79 6.10 7.57 12.18
CA GLU A 79 6.20 8.98 11.79
C GLU A 79 6.02 9.92 12.98
N ASP A 80 5.01 9.67 13.82
CA ASP A 80 4.75 10.48 15.01
C ASP A 80 5.92 10.42 16.00
N ARG A 81 6.40 9.22 16.29
CA ARG A 81 7.50 8.95 17.25
C ARG A 81 8.82 9.55 16.79
N PHE A 82 9.14 9.45 15.50
CA PHE A 82 10.43 9.88 14.95
C PHE A 82 10.36 11.19 14.15
N ALA A 83 9.25 11.92 14.26
CA ALA A 83 9.11 13.25 13.67
C ALA A 83 10.21 14.19 14.17
N GLU A 84 10.93 14.80 13.23
CA GLU A 84 11.98 15.78 13.51
C GLU A 84 11.40 17.17 13.82
N ASP A 85 10.15 17.43 13.44
CA ASP A 85 9.44 18.70 13.63
C ASP A 85 8.06 18.45 14.26
N GLU A 86 7.64 19.29 15.21
CA GLU A 86 6.32 19.23 15.87
C GLU A 86 5.17 19.37 14.87
N SER A 87 5.36 20.17 13.81
CA SER A 87 4.37 20.33 12.75
C SER A 87 4.06 19.02 12.02
N GLU A 88 5.00 18.06 12.05
CA GLU A 88 4.85 16.75 11.42
C GLU A 88 4.20 15.69 12.31
N ARG A 89 4.15 15.92 13.63
CA ARG A 89 3.47 15.03 14.59
C ARG A 89 1.96 15.08 14.41
N PHE A 90 1.31 13.93 14.56
CA PHE A 90 -0.14 13.81 14.64
C PHE A 90 -0.62 14.08 16.08
N SER A 91 0.18 13.69 17.07
CA SER A 91 -0.11 13.93 18.48
C SER A 91 0.29 15.36 18.89
N PRO A 92 -0.60 16.13 19.52
CA PRO A 92 -0.25 17.45 20.04
C PRO A 92 0.74 17.34 21.21
N ASP A 93 1.57 18.35 21.41
CA ASP A 93 2.40 18.46 22.61
C ASP A 93 1.50 18.69 23.84
N PRO A 94 1.52 17.80 24.86
CA PRO A 94 0.72 17.95 26.06
C PRO A 94 0.97 19.27 26.80
N SER A 95 2.17 19.84 26.69
CA SER A 95 2.52 21.11 27.33
C SER A 95 1.84 22.34 26.69
N ARG A 96 1.24 22.17 25.51
CA ARG A 96 0.55 23.22 24.74
C ARG A 96 -0.96 23.01 24.68
N GLU A 97 -1.52 22.24 25.61
CA GLU A 97 -2.95 21.91 25.64
C GLU A 97 -3.86 23.16 25.60
N SER A 98 -3.44 24.26 26.24
CA SER A 98 -4.16 25.54 26.24
C SER A 98 -4.17 26.26 24.88
N GLU A 99 -3.35 25.84 23.92
CA GLU A 99 -3.24 26.42 22.57
C GLU A 99 -3.96 25.55 21.52
N ILE A 100 -4.56 24.41 21.92
CA ILE A 100 -5.25 23.50 21.01
C ILE A 100 -6.61 24.10 20.62
N SER A 101 -6.67 24.71 19.44
CA SER A 101 -7.92 25.16 18.84
C SER A 101 -8.62 24.05 18.06
N ALA A 102 -9.93 24.18 17.85
CA ALA A 102 -10.70 23.27 16.99
C ALA A 102 -10.18 23.27 15.54
N GLU A 103 -9.71 24.42 15.05
CA GLU A 103 -9.08 24.55 13.72
C GLU A 103 -7.79 23.74 13.63
N PHE A 104 -6.91 23.87 14.64
CA PHE A 104 -5.67 23.11 14.71
C PHE A 104 -5.93 21.59 14.69
N LEU A 105 -6.87 21.11 15.51
CA LEU A 105 -7.26 19.70 15.53
C LEU A 105 -7.81 19.24 14.18
N THR A 106 -8.62 20.07 13.54
CA THR A 106 -9.17 19.79 12.20
C THR A 106 -8.05 19.65 11.17
N THR A 107 -7.09 20.57 11.13
CA THR A 107 -5.93 20.49 10.25
C THR A 107 -5.12 19.22 10.49
N LYS A 108 -4.83 18.88 11.75
CA LYS A 108 -4.08 17.66 12.11
C LYS A 108 -4.83 16.39 11.71
N MET A 109 -6.15 16.34 11.91
CA MET A 109 -6.97 15.20 11.48
C MET A 109 -6.95 15.01 9.96
N HIS A 110 -7.09 16.08 9.18
CA HIS A 110 -6.99 16.00 7.71
C HIS A 110 -5.60 15.51 7.27
N ALA A 111 -4.53 16.04 7.89
CA ALA A 111 -3.17 15.60 7.61
C ALA A 111 -2.96 14.11 7.94
N MET A 112 -3.48 13.66 9.08
CA MET A 112 -3.47 12.26 9.51
C MET A 112 -4.17 11.36 8.48
N GLN A 113 -5.38 11.69 8.03
CA GLN A 113 -6.10 10.86 7.05
C GLN A 113 -5.43 10.80 5.69
N ARG A 114 -4.86 11.93 5.24
CA ARG A 114 -4.06 11.95 4.02
C ARG A 114 -2.84 11.03 4.15
N ARG A 115 -2.12 11.09 5.27
CA ARG A 115 -0.99 10.18 5.53
C ARG A 115 -1.42 8.72 5.62
N LEU A 116 -2.56 8.45 6.27
CA LEU A 116 -3.14 7.10 6.30
C LEU A 116 -3.40 6.58 4.88
N SER A 117 -3.98 7.41 4.02
CA SER A 117 -4.26 7.07 2.63
C SER A 117 -2.97 6.79 1.84
N GLU A 118 -1.94 7.63 2.00
CA GLU A 118 -0.64 7.43 1.34
C GLU A 118 0.03 6.12 1.79
N TRP A 119 -0.11 5.73 3.06
CA TRP A 119 0.37 4.44 3.56
C TRP A 119 -0.44 3.25 3.04
N ILE A 120 -1.76 3.35 3.01
CA ILE A 120 -2.64 2.34 2.42
C ILE A 120 -2.30 2.11 0.96
N GLU A 121 -2.10 3.19 0.18
CA GLU A 121 -1.73 3.07 -1.23
C GLU A 121 -0.39 2.34 -1.42
N ALA A 122 0.59 2.58 -0.55
CA ALA A 122 1.86 1.84 -0.59
C ALA A 122 1.69 0.35 -0.26
N ILE A 123 0.88 0.01 0.74
CA ILE A 123 0.61 -1.38 1.13
C ILE A 123 -0.16 -2.13 0.03
N VAL A 124 -1.20 -1.50 -0.52
CA VAL A 124 -1.97 -2.06 -1.64
C VAL A 124 -1.08 -2.24 -2.86
N HIS A 125 -0.25 -1.24 -3.19
CA HIS A 125 0.71 -1.35 -4.29
C HIS A 125 1.63 -2.56 -4.08
N TRP A 126 2.26 -2.73 -2.92
CA TRP A 126 3.12 -3.89 -2.67
C TRP A 126 2.39 -5.22 -2.85
N SER A 127 1.20 -5.35 -2.25
CA SER A 127 0.37 -6.54 -2.35
C SER A 127 0.04 -6.89 -3.81
N VAL A 128 -0.40 -5.90 -4.60
CA VAL A 128 -0.72 -6.07 -6.01
C VAL A 128 0.53 -6.38 -6.84
N HIS A 129 1.66 -5.71 -6.57
CA HIS A 129 2.93 -5.96 -7.25
C HIS A 129 3.40 -7.40 -7.06
N TRP A 130 3.39 -7.86 -5.82
CA TRP A 130 3.75 -9.23 -5.46
C TRP A 130 2.82 -10.23 -6.16
N LYS A 131 1.50 -10.00 -6.08
CA LYS A 131 0.51 -10.87 -6.72
C LYS A 131 0.68 -10.91 -8.24
N ALA A 132 0.99 -9.79 -8.89
CA ALA A 132 1.23 -9.72 -10.32
C ALA A 132 2.46 -10.51 -10.77
N ALA A 133 3.50 -10.57 -9.93
CA ALA A 133 4.68 -11.37 -10.19
C ALA A 133 4.46 -12.87 -9.93
N VAL A 134 3.75 -13.21 -8.85
CA VAL A 134 3.57 -14.60 -8.40
C VAL A 134 2.43 -15.29 -9.14
N VAL A 135 1.35 -14.57 -9.46
CA VAL A 135 0.16 -15.11 -10.13
C VAL A 135 -0.21 -14.25 -11.35
N PRO A 136 0.60 -14.26 -12.41
CA PRO A 136 0.40 -13.38 -13.56
C PRO A 136 -0.91 -13.63 -14.31
N ILE A 137 -1.51 -14.83 -14.19
CA ILE A 137 -2.81 -15.14 -14.80
C ILE A 137 -3.93 -14.23 -14.26
N ALA A 138 -3.83 -13.77 -13.00
CA ALA A 138 -4.79 -12.85 -12.39
C ALA A 138 -4.80 -11.44 -13.01
N PHE A 139 -3.81 -11.11 -13.85
CA PHE A 139 -3.67 -9.78 -14.46
C PHE A 139 -3.80 -9.80 -15.98
N ARG A 140 -4.03 -10.97 -16.58
CA ARG A 140 -4.25 -11.11 -18.04
C ARG A 140 -5.73 -11.04 -18.42
N GLN A 141 -6.61 -11.14 -17.44
CA GLN A 141 -8.04 -11.27 -17.61
C GLN A 141 -8.75 -9.92 -17.43
N GLY A 142 -9.97 -9.80 -17.97
CA GLY A 142 -10.86 -8.67 -17.68
C GLY A 142 -11.32 -8.68 -16.23
N GLU A 143 -11.85 -7.55 -15.74
CA GLU A 143 -12.17 -7.33 -14.32
C GLU A 143 -12.97 -8.48 -13.70
N GLU A 144 -14.09 -8.87 -14.32
CA GLU A 144 -14.95 -9.93 -13.76
C GLU A 144 -14.26 -11.31 -13.77
N GLN A 145 -13.43 -11.60 -14.77
CA GLN A 145 -12.67 -12.84 -14.82
C GLN A 145 -11.54 -12.89 -13.78
N ARG A 146 -11.03 -11.75 -13.30
CA ARG A 146 -10.04 -11.72 -12.20
C ARG A 146 -10.64 -12.24 -10.90
N GLU A 147 -11.92 -11.96 -10.64
CA GLU A 147 -12.62 -12.51 -9.46
C GLU A 147 -12.69 -14.04 -9.52
N LEU A 148 -12.92 -14.62 -10.71
CA LEU A 148 -12.91 -16.08 -10.90
C LEU A 148 -11.52 -16.67 -10.66
N VAL A 149 -10.47 -16.00 -11.12
CA VAL A 149 -9.09 -16.42 -10.84
C VAL A 149 -8.82 -16.40 -9.34
N ASP A 150 -9.17 -15.32 -8.65
CA ASP A 150 -8.95 -15.17 -7.21
C ASP A 150 -9.70 -16.24 -6.41
N LEU A 151 -10.96 -16.50 -6.75
CA LEU A 151 -11.75 -17.53 -6.10
C LEU A 151 -11.15 -18.94 -6.31
N GLY A 152 -10.64 -19.23 -7.52
CA GLY A 152 -9.95 -20.49 -7.82
C GLY A 152 -8.64 -20.66 -7.05
N LEU A 153 -7.84 -19.59 -6.91
CA LEU A 153 -6.63 -19.61 -6.08
C LEU A 153 -6.94 -19.84 -4.60
N ILE A 154 -8.00 -19.19 -4.09
CA ILE A 154 -8.47 -19.40 -2.72
C ILE A 154 -8.97 -20.84 -2.54
N GLN A 155 -9.70 -21.38 -3.52
CA GLN A 155 -10.17 -22.76 -3.51
C GLN A 155 -9.03 -23.77 -3.42
N LYS A 156 -7.89 -23.51 -4.06
CA LYS A 156 -6.68 -24.34 -3.94
C LYS A 156 -6.21 -24.45 -2.48
N CYS A 157 -6.40 -23.40 -1.69
CA CYS A 157 -6.02 -23.32 -0.28
C CYS A 157 -7.20 -23.55 0.68
N TYR A 158 -8.36 -24.02 0.20
CA TYR A 158 -9.61 -24.07 0.97
C TYR A 158 -9.49 -24.80 2.31
N ILE A 159 -8.72 -25.89 2.35
CA ILE A 159 -8.50 -26.69 3.56
C ILE A 159 -7.80 -25.88 4.67
N HIS A 160 -7.01 -24.88 4.31
CA HIS A 160 -6.25 -24.02 5.22
C HIS A 160 -6.98 -22.71 5.58
N LEU A 161 -8.15 -22.46 4.99
CA LEU A 161 -8.96 -21.30 5.34
C LEU A 161 -9.56 -21.48 6.75
N SER A 162 -9.67 -20.37 7.47
CA SER A 162 -10.48 -20.28 8.68
C SER A 162 -11.97 -20.52 8.37
N ASP A 163 -12.78 -20.76 9.39
CA ASP A 163 -14.23 -20.93 9.22
C ASP A 163 -14.89 -19.72 8.54
N GLU A 164 -14.44 -18.51 8.88
CA GLU A 164 -14.88 -17.27 8.23
C GLU A 164 -14.46 -17.23 6.76
N GLY A 165 -13.21 -17.60 6.46
CA GLY A 165 -12.71 -17.69 5.09
C GLY A 165 -13.49 -18.69 4.23
N ARG A 166 -13.88 -19.84 4.81
CA ARG A 166 -14.72 -20.83 4.14
C ARG A 166 -16.13 -20.31 3.87
N LYS A 167 -16.76 -19.64 4.83
CA LYS A 167 -18.07 -19.00 4.66
C LYS A 167 -18.04 -17.91 3.58
N TRP A 168 -17.02 -17.06 3.60
CA TRP A 168 -16.81 -16.04 2.59
C TRP A 168 -16.62 -16.67 1.21
N TRP A 169 -15.78 -17.70 1.11
CA TRP A 169 -15.54 -18.42 -0.13
C TRP A 169 -16.84 -19.02 -0.68
N GLN A 170 -17.64 -19.68 0.18
CA GLN A 170 -18.91 -20.27 -0.23
C GLN A 170 -19.88 -19.21 -0.75
N PHE A 171 -20.05 -18.11 -0.01
CA PHE A 171 -20.90 -16.99 -0.44
C PHE A 171 -20.47 -16.44 -1.82
N ARG A 172 -19.17 -16.18 -2.01
CA ARG A 172 -18.66 -15.66 -3.30
C ARG A 172 -18.74 -16.69 -4.41
N HIS A 173 -18.52 -17.96 -4.12
CA HIS A 173 -18.65 -19.04 -5.09
C HIS A 173 -20.10 -19.17 -5.57
N GLU A 174 -21.09 -19.14 -4.67
CA GLU A 174 -22.50 -19.19 -5.03
C GLU A 174 -22.93 -18.00 -5.90
N ASP A 175 -22.51 -16.78 -5.54
CA ASP A 175 -22.76 -15.56 -6.33
C ASP A 175 -22.16 -15.66 -7.75
N LEU A 176 -20.88 -16.01 -7.85
CA LEU A 176 -20.20 -16.13 -9.14
C LEU A 176 -20.71 -17.31 -9.97
N ALA A 177 -21.07 -18.43 -9.35
CA ALA A 177 -21.67 -19.57 -10.04
C ALA A 177 -23.00 -19.19 -10.69
N HIS A 178 -23.81 -18.35 -10.02
CA HIS A 178 -25.06 -17.84 -10.58
C HIS A 178 -24.79 -16.86 -11.73
N ARG A 179 -23.88 -15.88 -11.53
CA ARG A 179 -23.53 -14.87 -12.53
C ARG A 179 -22.94 -15.46 -13.81
N PHE A 180 -22.11 -16.49 -13.68
CA PHE A 180 -21.41 -17.15 -14.79
C PHE A 180 -22.05 -18.47 -15.21
N ALA A 181 -23.29 -18.75 -14.78
CA ALA A 181 -23.99 -19.96 -15.16
C ALA A 181 -24.11 -20.09 -16.69
N GLY A 182 -23.57 -21.17 -17.25
CA GLY A 182 -23.54 -21.40 -18.70
C GLY A 182 -22.51 -20.56 -19.48
N SER A 183 -21.74 -19.70 -18.81
CA SER A 183 -20.63 -18.97 -19.43
C SER A 183 -19.38 -19.85 -19.54
N PRO A 184 -18.63 -19.83 -20.67
CA PRO A 184 -17.35 -20.52 -20.77
C PRO A 184 -16.31 -19.98 -19.77
N ASP A 185 -16.48 -18.74 -19.30
CA ASP A 185 -15.58 -18.10 -18.35
C ASP A 185 -15.59 -18.80 -16.99
N TRP A 186 -16.64 -19.54 -16.62
CA TRP A 186 -16.67 -20.33 -15.39
C TRP A 186 -15.51 -21.31 -15.29
N SER A 187 -15.00 -21.79 -16.43
CA SER A 187 -13.82 -22.69 -16.48
C SER A 187 -12.53 -22.05 -15.95
N ILE A 188 -12.44 -20.71 -15.92
CA ILE A 188 -11.29 -19.95 -15.40
C ILE A 188 -11.04 -20.29 -13.93
N LEU A 189 -12.10 -20.50 -13.13
CA LEU A 189 -11.97 -20.89 -11.73
C LEU A 189 -11.20 -22.22 -11.59
N GLY A 190 -11.55 -23.22 -12.41
CA GLY A 190 -10.85 -24.51 -12.42
C GLY A 190 -9.41 -24.41 -12.93
N GLN A 191 -9.16 -23.55 -13.92
CA GLN A 191 -7.80 -23.26 -14.41
C GLN A 191 -6.93 -22.62 -13.32
N ALA A 192 -7.49 -21.67 -12.56
CA ALA A 192 -6.79 -21.01 -11.47
C ALA A 192 -6.55 -21.96 -10.29
N GLN A 193 -7.51 -22.81 -9.94
CA GLN A 193 -7.36 -23.83 -8.90
C GLN A 193 -6.23 -24.82 -9.23
N SER A 194 -6.16 -25.25 -10.50
CA SER A 194 -5.13 -26.15 -11.02
C SER A 194 -3.80 -25.45 -11.36
N PHE A 195 -3.67 -24.15 -11.11
CA PHE A 195 -2.45 -23.41 -11.43
C PHE A 195 -1.28 -23.87 -10.54
N GLU A 196 -0.25 -24.48 -11.14
CA GLU A 196 0.92 -25.03 -10.43
C GLU A 196 2.16 -24.13 -10.50
N LYS A 197 2.28 -23.32 -11.55
CA LYS A 197 3.49 -22.54 -11.84
C LYS A 197 3.41 -21.14 -11.29
N PHE A 198 3.62 -20.99 -9.99
CA PHE A 198 3.80 -19.68 -9.37
C PHE A 198 5.07 -19.01 -9.90
N GLY A 199 4.96 -17.72 -10.20
CA GLY A 199 6.11 -16.88 -10.47
C GLY A 199 6.84 -16.49 -9.19
N ALA A 200 7.90 -15.69 -9.33
CA ALA A 200 8.64 -15.14 -8.22
C ALA A 200 9.10 -13.72 -8.54
N LEU A 201 9.15 -12.88 -7.52
CA LEU A 201 9.83 -11.59 -7.63
C LEU A 201 11.33 -11.83 -7.75
N SER A 202 11.98 -11.14 -8.69
CA SER A 202 13.43 -11.20 -8.81
C SER A 202 14.14 -10.53 -7.63
N ARG A 203 13.49 -9.54 -6.98
CA ARG A 203 14.10 -8.63 -5.98
C ARG A 203 13.09 -8.20 -4.91
N PRO A 204 12.50 -9.15 -4.17
CA PRO A 204 11.41 -8.84 -3.23
C PRO A 204 11.79 -7.74 -2.24
N ASP A 205 12.94 -7.86 -1.56
CA ASP A 205 13.38 -6.89 -0.56
C ASP A 205 13.54 -5.46 -1.13
N ILE A 206 14.09 -5.32 -2.34
CA ILE A 206 14.31 -4.00 -2.96
C ILE A 206 12.98 -3.40 -3.39
N ASP A 207 12.10 -4.21 -4.00
CA ASP A 207 10.78 -3.76 -4.45
C ASP A 207 9.93 -3.32 -3.25
N GLU A 208 9.88 -4.14 -2.20
CA GLU A 208 9.13 -3.88 -0.97
C GLU A 208 9.58 -2.58 -0.30
N LEU A 209 10.89 -2.43 -0.03
CA LEU A 209 11.44 -1.22 0.58
C LEU A 209 11.21 0.01 -0.29
N THR A 210 11.36 -0.12 -1.61
CA THR A 210 11.13 1.00 -2.52
C THR A 210 9.67 1.44 -2.54
N ILE A 211 8.73 0.49 -2.56
CA ILE A 211 7.30 0.77 -2.55
C ILE A 211 6.87 1.34 -1.20
N HIS A 212 7.32 0.76 -0.08
CA HIS A 212 6.92 1.21 1.25
C HIS A 212 7.64 2.48 1.70
N TRP A 213 8.84 2.81 1.24
CA TRP A 213 9.46 4.09 1.63
C TRP A 213 9.07 5.24 0.70
N TRP A 214 8.32 4.97 -0.36
CA TRP A 214 7.85 5.99 -1.29
C TRP A 214 7.05 7.14 -0.63
N PRO A 215 6.13 6.89 0.33
CA PRO A 215 5.44 7.96 1.05
C PRO A 215 6.36 8.87 1.88
N LEU A 216 7.53 8.38 2.31
CA LEU A 216 8.53 9.20 3.02
C LEU A 216 9.34 10.03 2.04
N LEU A 217 9.76 9.42 0.93
CA LEU A 217 10.45 10.12 -0.15
C LEU A 217 9.63 11.29 -0.69
N THR A 218 8.33 11.10 -0.93
CA THR A 218 7.48 12.17 -1.46
C THR A 218 7.23 13.27 -0.44
N ARG A 219 7.10 12.93 0.84
CA ARG A 219 6.89 13.87 1.94
C ARG A 219 8.11 14.74 2.23
N HIS A 220 9.28 14.12 2.29
CA HIS A 220 10.54 14.77 2.67
C HIS A 220 11.46 15.04 1.47
N GLU A 221 10.93 14.90 0.26
CA GLU A 221 11.58 15.21 -1.01
C GLU A 221 12.91 14.47 -1.24
N TRP A 222 13.01 13.19 -0.83
CA TRP A 222 14.26 12.45 -0.99
C TRP A 222 14.66 12.33 -2.47
N THR A 223 15.97 12.41 -2.71
CA THR A 223 16.55 12.07 -4.01
C THR A 223 16.62 10.55 -4.20
N ASP A 224 16.78 10.10 -5.44
CA ASP A 224 16.93 8.64 -5.71
C ASP A 224 18.23 8.12 -5.08
N ARG A 225 19.25 8.98 -4.97
CA ARG A 225 20.49 8.73 -4.24
C ARG A 225 20.23 8.45 -2.75
N ASP A 226 19.44 9.28 -2.08
CA ASP A 226 19.18 9.10 -0.64
C ASP A 226 18.47 7.77 -0.39
N MET A 227 17.40 7.49 -1.17
CA MET A 227 16.64 6.25 -1.05
C MET A 227 17.51 5.02 -1.36
N CYS A 228 18.31 5.08 -2.44
CA CYS A 228 19.23 4.01 -2.81
C CYS A 228 20.27 3.77 -1.70
N GLY A 229 20.81 4.83 -1.10
CA GLY A 229 21.72 4.75 0.05
C GLY A 229 21.09 4.05 1.26
N LEU A 230 19.87 4.44 1.63
CA LEU A 230 19.14 3.81 2.74
C LEU A 230 18.86 2.32 2.48
N ILE A 231 18.47 1.95 1.25
CA ILE A 231 18.19 0.55 0.89
C ILE A 231 19.48 -0.29 0.94
N ARG A 232 20.59 0.23 0.40
CA ARG A 232 21.90 -0.46 0.44
C ARG A 232 22.33 -0.81 1.87
N ASN A 233 21.99 0.01 2.86
CA ASN A 233 22.37 -0.24 4.25
C ASN A 233 21.60 -1.41 4.90
N VAL A 234 20.50 -1.87 4.30
CA VAL A 234 19.58 -2.82 4.95
C VAL A 234 19.41 -4.12 4.19
N VAL A 235 19.61 -4.13 2.86
CA VAL A 235 19.49 -5.34 2.03
C VAL A 235 20.74 -6.21 2.11
N LYS A 236 20.56 -7.52 1.91
CA LYS A 236 21.67 -8.49 1.95
C LYS A 236 22.73 -8.26 0.87
N ASN A 237 22.31 -7.82 -0.33
CA ASN A 237 23.17 -7.66 -1.50
C ASN A 237 23.14 -6.21 -2.01
N PRO A 238 23.87 -5.27 -1.37
CA PRO A 238 23.80 -3.85 -1.71
C PRO A 238 24.36 -3.49 -3.10
N SER A 239 25.18 -4.36 -3.69
CA SER A 239 25.75 -4.17 -5.03
C SER A 239 24.93 -4.88 -6.13
N ALA A 240 23.79 -5.48 -5.79
CA ALA A 240 22.90 -6.06 -6.78
C ALA A 240 22.17 -4.97 -7.58
N TYR A 241 21.89 -5.24 -8.85
CA TYR A 241 20.95 -4.40 -9.60
C TYR A 241 19.59 -4.36 -8.88
N PRO A 242 18.91 -3.21 -8.77
CA PRO A 242 19.20 -1.91 -9.41
C PRO A 242 20.04 -0.94 -8.56
N LEU A 243 20.69 -1.38 -7.49
CA LEU A 243 21.37 -0.54 -6.51
C LEU A 243 22.85 -0.27 -6.86
N ARG A 244 23.32 -0.48 -8.09
CA ARG A 244 24.73 -0.18 -8.44
C ARG A 244 24.93 1.29 -8.70
N GLU A 245 24.00 1.90 -9.43
CA GLU A 245 24.02 3.30 -9.78
C GLU A 245 22.68 3.96 -9.48
N ASP A 246 22.70 5.23 -9.06
CA ASP A 246 21.47 5.97 -8.75
C ASP A 246 20.56 6.09 -9.99
N LYS A 247 21.16 6.14 -11.19
CA LYS A 247 20.43 6.13 -12.47
C LYS A 247 19.71 4.80 -12.71
N GLU A 248 20.37 3.67 -12.45
CA GLU A 248 19.74 2.35 -12.57
C GLU A 248 18.56 2.23 -11.62
N PHE A 249 18.73 2.68 -10.37
CA PHE A 249 17.67 2.68 -9.37
C PHE A 249 16.48 3.55 -9.81
N ALA A 250 16.73 4.79 -10.27
CA ALA A 250 15.68 5.68 -10.75
C ALA A 250 14.91 5.09 -11.94
N ASP A 251 15.63 4.50 -12.91
CA ASP A 251 15.04 3.84 -14.07
C ASP A 251 14.21 2.62 -13.67
N TYR A 252 14.74 1.79 -12.76
CA TYR A 252 14.05 0.62 -12.26
C TYR A 252 12.76 0.99 -11.52
N ARG A 253 12.86 1.91 -10.56
CA ARG A 253 11.71 2.41 -9.79
C ARG A 253 10.59 2.92 -10.69
N LYS A 254 10.95 3.69 -11.74
CA LYS A 254 9.99 4.18 -12.73
C LYS A 254 9.40 3.05 -13.58
N LYS A 255 10.25 2.18 -14.14
CA LYS A 255 9.83 1.21 -15.16
C LYS A 255 9.20 -0.05 -14.57
N ALA A 256 9.81 -0.61 -13.54
CA ALA A 256 9.35 -1.84 -12.90
C ALA A 256 8.22 -1.57 -11.89
N LEU A 257 8.37 -0.53 -11.07
CA LEU A 257 7.46 -0.26 -9.96
C LEU A 257 6.44 0.84 -10.27
N GLY A 258 6.53 1.53 -11.42
CA GLY A 258 5.57 2.57 -11.80
C GLY A 258 5.56 3.77 -10.86
N LEU A 259 6.58 3.94 -10.01
CA LEU A 259 6.65 5.05 -9.08
C LEU A 259 7.37 6.21 -9.79
N VAL A 260 6.76 7.40 -9.84
CA VAL A 260 7.28 8.55 -10.61
C VAL A 260 7.33 9.80 -9.72
N LYS A 261 8.45 10.54 -9.76
CA LYS A 261 8.57 11.81 -9.04
C LYS A 261 7.78 12.90 -9.76
N ILE A 262 7.11 13.76 -9.00
CA ILE A 262 6.53 14.99 -9.52
C ILE A 262 7.68 15.92 -9.89
N LYS A 263 7.71 16.39 -11.15
CA LYS A 263 8.88 17.07 -11.76
C LYS A 263 9.27 18.37 -11.05
N ASP A 264 8.32 19.03 -10.39
CA ASP A 264 8.49 20.36 -9.82
C ASP A 264 9.04 20.36 -8.38
N ARG A 265 9.20 19.17 -7.77
CA ARG A 265 9.79 18.99 -6.45
C ARG A 265 11.12 18.26 -6.57
N ARG A 266 12.19 19.03 -6.79
CA ARG A 266 13.57 18.51 -6.78
C ARG A 266 14.19 18.79 -5.42
N GLY A 267 14.15 17.80 -4.54
CA GLY A 267 14.94 17.84 -3.31
C GLY A 267 16.44 17.80 -3.59
N LYS A 268 17.22 18.16 -2.58
CA LYS A 268 18.68 18.04 -2.57
C LYS A 268 19.06 16.84 -1.72
N SER A 269 20.03 16.05 -2.18
CA SER A 269 20.51 14.88 -1.43
C SER A 269 21.07 15.31 -0.08
N ALA A 270 20.84 14.47 0.93
CA ALA A 270 21.40 14.69 2.26
C ALA A 270 22.94 14.51 2.22
N PRO A 271 23.74 15.44 2.76
CA PRO A 271 25.20 15.36 2.71
C PRO A 271 25.78 14.10 3.37
N ASP A 272 25.12 13.64 4.42
CA ASP A 272 25.47 12.47 5.24
C ASP A 272 24.77 11.18 4.78
N GLY A 273 23.93 11.26 3.75
CA GLY A 273 23.11 10.12 3.27
C GLY A 273 21.94 9.76 4.18
N LEU A 274 21.59 10.61 5.16
CA LEU A 274 20.49 10.40 6.10
C LEU A 274 19.44 11.52 5.94
N PRO A 275 18.57 11.45 4.92
CA PRO A 275 17.59 12.50 4.66
C PRO A 275 16.51 12.56 5.75
N LYS A 276 15.86 13.72 5.93
CA LYS A 276 14.76 13.89 6.89
C LYS A 276 13.76 12.73 6.85
N GLY A 277 13.44 12.15 8.00
CA GLY A 277 12.52 11.00 8.09
C GLY A 277 13.16 9.63 7.83
N TRP A 278 14.49 9.54 7.62
CA TRP A 278 15.20 8.26 7.49
C TRP A 278 14.98 7.34 8.69
N LYS A 279 14.80 7.91 9.89
CA LYS A 279 14.53 7.16 11.11
C LYS A 279 13.24 6.35 11.01
N VAL A 280 12.19 6.93 10.42
CA VAL A 280 10.93 6.24 10.18
C VAL A 280 11.14 5.02 9.29
N ALA A 281 11.92 5.16 8.21
CA ALA A 281 12.25 4.07 7.30
C ALA A 281 12.96 2.90 8.02
N TYR A 282 13.92 3.19 8.89
CA TYR A 282 14.65 2.16 9.64
C TYR A 282 13.83 1.55 10.78
N ALA A 283 13.02 2.34 11.48
CA ALA A 283 12.11 1.83 12.50
C ALA A 283 11.12 0.80 11.93
N LYS A 284 10.57 1.08 10.74
CA LYS A 284 9.64 0.17 10.04
C LYS A 284 10.18 -1.23 9.76
N ILE A 285 11.51 -1.37 9.70
CA ILE A 285 12.18 -2.65 9.44
C ILE A 285 12.93 -3.18 10.67
N GLY A 286 12.66 -2.63 11.86
CA GLY A 286 13.27 -3.06 13.11
C GLY A 286 14.76 -2.74 13.24
N ARG A 287 15.27 -1.74 12.49
CA ARG A 287 16.69 -1.34 12.51
C ARG A 287 17.01 -0.16 13.42
N LEU A 288 15.98 0.46 14.00
CA LEU A 288 16.15 1.33 15.17
C LEU A 288 15.63 0.56 16.39
N SER A 289 16.53 0.20 17.29
CA SER A 289 16.17 -0.23 18.63
C SER A 289 15.58 0.95 19.41
N GLU A 290 14.65 0.66 20.32
CA GLU A 290 14.06 1.64 21.23
C GLU A 290 15.08 2.41 22.07
#